data_AF-A0A845FVA7-F1
#
_entry.id   AF-A0A845FVA7-F1
#
_cell.length_a   1.000
_cell.length_b   1.000
_cell.length_c   1.000
_cell.angle_alpha   90.00
_cell.angle_beta   90.00
_cell.angle_gamma   90.00
#
_symmetry.space_group_name_H-M   'P 1'
#
loop_
_entity.id
_entity.type
_entity.pdbx_description
1 polymer ?
#
loop_
_entity_poly.entity_id
_entity_poly.type
_entity_poly.pdbx_seq_one_letter_code
_entity_poly.pdbx_strand_id
1 'polypeptide(L)'
;MKLTILRPLGGLLLSTLLPIVAAADDAAGTTSVPEWVQQLDLSLPAGEQKAIVSAMHSSMTISNRAEETNGLPYRRDAHAKATACVRATFTVNGDIPARYRHSVLSEPGREYKAWVRFSNGDFLVRPDNTPDARGMAVKVMGVEGDPIAPEFSGPPTQDFIMTNSPAFFNRNVFDYADTATYLAKFDRTGGFIGLLPPRLHWPQLLRAKQTVSTRIDNPLGTRYYSMLPYQLGNTVLKFSSRPCSGSHYPPAENKDHPDFLTTQVKQSLENGAACFEFMVQPKVTAADMPVDDATTIWSEQDSPFIPVARLHIPPQQLGGLPQQEFCENLSMNPWHGVGDWQPLSSLNRARRVVYNAVSQFRHGKNQVAVTQPDSWCVPGAEEPCSDQQGLIIHKPKWPLPRCFDHLAQPVDGSTLESECGSEGYGAQGDKSYAESDGKSTQ
;
A
#
# COMPACT_ATOMS: atom_id res chain seq x y z
N MET A 1 1.89 7.33 97.54
CA MET A 1 2.39 8.72 97.33
C MET A 1 1.40 9.44 96.44
N LYS A 2 0.92 10.61 96.90
CA LYS A 2 0.08 11.66 96.27
C LYS A 2 0.21 11.76 94.73
N LEU A 3 -0.74 12.25 93.92
CA LEU A 3 -2.10 12.77 94.00
C LEU A 3 -2.42 13.24 92.55
N THR A 4 -3.71 13.36 92.22
CA THR A 4 -4.31 14.39 91.33
C THR A 4 -4.39 14.21 89.79
N ILE A 5 -5.66 14.10 89.38
CA ILE A 5 -6.33 14.59 88.17
C ILE A 5 -5.91 16.01 87.76
N LEU A 6 -5.83 16.31 86.45
CA LEU A 6 -6.39 17.51 85.79
C LEU A 6 -6.08 17.53 84.28
N ARG A 7 -7.13 17.49 83.44
CA ARG A 7 -7.23 18.32 82.21
C ARG A 7 -7.53 19.76 82.68
N PRO A 8 -7.19 20.87 81.98
CA PRO A 8 -7.66 21.11 80.61
C PRO A 8 -6.89 22.14 79.72
N LEU A 9 -7.41 22.33 78.49
CA LEU A 9 -7.46 23.55 77.66
C LEU A 9 -6.20 24.15 77.00
N GLY A 10 -6.37 24.46 75.69
CA GLY A 10 -5.47 25.19 74.80
C GLY A 10 -5.41 24.47 73.44
N GLY A 11 -6.07 24.84 72.35
CA GLY A 11 -6.41 26.17 71.87
C GLY A 11 -5.20 26.75 71.13
N LEU A 12 -5.12 26.59 69.79
CA LEU A 12 -4.62 27.62 68.86
C LEU A 12 -4.72 27.15 67.38
N LEU A 13 -5.31 28.05 66.57
CA LEU A 13 -5.07 28.35 65.15
C LEU A 13 -5.65 27.41 64.07
N LEU A 14 -6.88 27.77 63.67
CA LEU A 14 -7.38 27.64 62.29
C LEU A 14 -6.48 28.48 61.36
N SER A 15 -5.76 27.83 60.46
CA SER A 15 -5.23 28.44 59.24
C SER A 15 -6.11 28.00 58.07
N THR A 16 -6.83 28.96 57.52
CA THR A 16 -7.64 28.82 56.31
C THR A 16 -6.73 28.72 55.09
N LEU A 17 -6.71 27.56 54.44
CA LEU A 17 -6.29 27.41 53.05
C LEU A 17 -7.46 26.80 52.28
N LEU A 18 -8.20 27.66 51.58
CA LEU A 18 -9.12 27.24 50.53
C LEU A 18 -8.31 26.51 49.45
N PRO A 19 -8.72 25.32 48.99
CA PRO A 19 -8.23 24.83 47.71
C PRO A 19 -8.90 25.65 46.61
N ILE A 20 -8.08 26.37 45.86
CA ILE A 20 -8.47 26.89 44.54
C ILE A 20 -8.75 25.65 43.69
N VAL A 21 -10.04 25.32 43.53
CA VAL A 21 -10.48 24.42 42.46
C VAL A 21 -10.30 25.21 41.18
N ALA A 22 -9.15 25.04 40.54
CA ALA A 22 -9.04 25.32 39.13
C ALA A 22 -9.97 24.33 38.43
N ALA A 23 -11.11 24.84 37.96
CA ALA A 23 -11.91 24.13 36.98
C ALA A 23 -10.99 23.85 35.79
N ALA A 24 -10.59 22.59 35.63
CA ALA A 24 -10.10 22.11 34.36
C ALA A 24 -11.30 22.19 33.41
N ASP A 25 -11.26 23.14 32.49
CA ASP A 25 -12.11 23.11 31.31
C ASP A 25 -11.80 21.81 30.57
N ASP A 26 -12.61 20.79 30.81
CA ASP A 26 -12.78 19.66 29.91
C ASP A 26 -13.38 20.21 28.61
N ALA A 27 -12.52 20.77 27.75
CA ALA A 27 -12.83 21.01 26.36
C ALA A 27 -12.91 19.66 25.63
N ALA A 28 -13.99 18.92 25.88
CA ALA A 28 -14.53 17.97 24.93
C ALA A 28 -15.04 18.78 23.73
N GLY A 29 -14.09 19.27 22.93
CA GLY A 29 -14.38 20.01 21.71
C GLY A 29 -15.22 19.11 20.81
N THR A 30 -16.46 19.53 20.57
CA THR A 30 -17.22 19.09 19.41
C THR A 30 -16.37 19.44 18.19
N THR A 31 -15.60 18.47 17.71
CA THR A 31 -14.84 18.58 16.48
C THR A 31 -15.86 18.69 15.36
N SER A 32 -16.09 19.93 14.89
CA SER A 32 -17.00 20.18 13.78
C SER A 32 -16.47 19.45 12.55
N VAL A 33 -17.36 18.75 11.86
CA VAL A 33 -17.05 18.11 10.58
C VAL A 33 -16.59 19.22 9.63
N PRO A 34 -15.37 19.19 9.06
CA PRO A 34 -14.93 20.22 8.14
C PRO A 34 -15.93 20.36 6.99
N GLU A 35 -16.18 21.58 6.53
CA GLU A 35 -17.24 21.88 5.55
C GLU A 35 -17.09 21.05 4.27
N TRP A 36 -15.87 20.83 3.80
CA TRP A 36 -15.61 19.96 2.64
C TRP A 36 -15.98 18.49 2.89
N VAL A 37 -15.88 17.98 4.13
CA VAL A 37 -16.32 16.62 4.49
C VAL A 37 -17.85 16.54 4.52
N GLN A 38 -18.55 17.65 4.83
CA GLN A 38 -20.01 17.73 4.73
C GLN A 38 -20.48 17.82 3.27
N GLN A 39 -19.63 18.36 2.38
CA GLN A 39 -19.87 18.46 0.94
C GLN A 39 -19.58 17.16 0.18
N LEU A 40 -18.77 16.25 0.76
CA LEU A 40 -18.73 14.87 0.29
C LEU A 40 -20.13 14.31 0.49
N ASP A 41 -20.87 14.03 -0.58
CA ASP A 41 -22.22 13.43 -0.58
C ASP A 41 -22.19 12.01 0.02
N LEU A 42 -21.89 11.97 1.31
CA LEU A 42 -21.76 10.82 2.16
C LEU A 42 -23.06 10.81 2.95
N SER A 43 -24.13 10.35 2.32
CA SER A 43 -25.41 9.99 2.95
C SER A 43 -25.22 8.82 3.93
N LEU A 44 -24.35 9.02 4.93
CA LEU A 44 -23.89 8.02 5.87
C LEU A 44 -24.68 8.11 7.17
N PRO A 45 -24.85 6.98 7.87
CA PRO A 45 -25.35 7.00 9.24
C PRO A 45 -24.50 7.94 10.11
N ALA A 46 -25.15 8.73 10.98
CA ALA A 46 -24.47 9.73 11.81
C ALA A 46 -23.34 9.14 12.68
N GLY A 47 -23.46 7.87 13.11
CA GLY A 47 -22.41 7.18 13.84
C GLY A 47 -21.15 6.95 12.99
N GLU A 48 -21.32 6.54 11.74
CA GLU A 48 -20.22 6.33 10.80
C GLU A 48 -19.53 7.66 10.47
N GLN A 49 -20.30 8.73 10.23
CA GLN A 49 -19.74 10.06 9.98
C GLN A 49 -18.84 10.54 11.14
N LYS A 50 -19.29 10.37 12.39
CA LYS A 50 -18.50 10.70 13.58
C LYS A 50 -17.21 9.87 13.66
N ALA A 51 -17.28 8.57 13.37
CA ALA A 51 -16.12 7.69 13.36
C ALA A 51 -15.09 8.12 12.29
N ILE A 52 -15.54 8.43 11.07
CA ILE A 52 -14.68 8.90 9.98
C ILE A 52 -13.96 10.21 10.37
N VAL A 53 -14.69 11.17 10.94
CA VAL A 53 -14.13 12.46 11.37
C VAL A 53 -13.12 12.27 12.49
N SER A 54 -13.43 11.42 13.47
CA SER A 54 -12.49 11.06 14.55
C SER A 54 -11.21 10.42 14.01
N ALA A 55 -11.33 9.47 13.08
CA ALA A 55 -10.18 8.84 12.42
C ALA A 55 -9.34 9.86 11.65
N MET A 56 -9.98 10.76 10.89
CA MET A 56 -9.33 11.83 10.13
C MET A 56 -8.50 12.76 11.03
N HIS A 57 -9.08 13.23 12.15
CA HIS A 57 -8.34 14.08 13.11
C HIS A 57 -7.18 13.31 13.76
N SER A 58 -7.39 12.05 14.11
CA SER A 58 -6.36 11.19 14.67
C SER A 58 -5.20 10.99 13.70
N SER A 59 -5.48 10.72 12.42
CA SER A 59 -4.47 10.58 11.37
C SER A 59 -3.65 11.86 11.15
N MET A 60 -4.28 13.03 11.10
CA MET A 60 -3.52 14.30 11.02
C MET A 60 -2.67 14.52 12.28
N THR A 61 -3.16 14.12 13.46
CA THR A 61 -2.41 14.18 14.71
C THR A 61 -1.19 13.24 14.68
N ILE A 62 -1.35 12.02 14.17
CA ILE A 62 -0.25 11.06 13.99
C ILE A 62 0.80 11.67 13.06
N SER A 63 0.40 12.17 11.88
CA SER A 63 1.32 12.81 10.93
C SER A 63 2.06 13.99 11.55
N ASN A 64 1.36 14.85 12.29
CA ASN A 64 1.95 16.01 12.96
C ASN A 64 2.96 15.61 14.04
N ARG A 65 2.61 14.66 14.90
CA ARG A 65 3.47 14.22 16.00
C ARG A 65 4.65 13.36 15.52
N ALA A 66 4.44 12.57 14.47
CA ALA A 66 5.50 11.77 13.86
C ALA A 66 6.60 12.64 13.27
N GLU A 67 6.31 13.87 12.85
CA GLU A 67 7.30 14.83 12.39
C GLU A 67 8.34 15.14 13.49
N GLU A 68 7.96 15.22 14.77
CA GLU A 68 8.90 15.44 15.89
C GLU A 68 10.01 14.38 15.96
N THR A 69 9.73 13.17 15.47
CA THR A 69 10.69 12.05 15.41
C THR A 69 11.30 11.85 14.02
N ASN A 70 10.52 12.06 12.96
CA ASN A 70 10.93 11.82 11.58
C ASN A 70 11.73 12.98 10.97
N GLY A 71 11.57 14.18 11.52
CA GLY A 71 11.98 15.44 10.91
C GLY A 71 11.19 15.79 9.65
N LEU A 72 11.53 16.95 9.09
CA LEU A 72 10.97 17.43 7.83
C LEU A 72 11.37 16.55 6.63
N PRO A 73 10.53 16.52 5.57
CA PRO A 73 9.20 17.13 5.47
C PRO A 73 8.16 16.40 6.33
N TYR A 74 7.00 17.01 6.59
CA TYR A 74 5.87 16.28 7.16
C TYR A 74 5.57 15.05 6.30
N ARG A 75 5.31 13.91 6.95
CA ARG A 75 5.12 12.59 6.31
C ARG A 75 3.70 12.06 6.53
N ARG A 76 3.38 10.95 5.86
CA ARG A 76 2.09 10.26 5.96
C ARG A 76 1.86 9.72 7.37
N ASP A 77 0.58 9.61 7.76
CA ASP A 77 0.11 9.09 9.06
C ASP A 77 0.27 7.57 9.21
N ALA A 78 0.58 6.89 8.11
CA ALA A 78 1.08 5.53 8.01
C ALA A 78 1.91 5.45 6.74
N HIS A 79 2.75 4.42 6.62
CA HIS A 79 3.63 4.27 5.47
C HIS A 79 4.57 5.47 5.22
N ALA A 80 5.12 6.02 6.30
CA ALA A 80 5.92 7.25 6.25
C ALA A 80 7.21 7.10 5.43
N LYS A 81 7.88 5.93 5.53
CA LYS A 81 9.08 5.63 4.73
C LYS A 81 8.70 5.02 3.38
N ALA A 82 8.97 5.76 2.31
CA ALA A 82 8.97 5.20 0.96
C ALA A 82 10.23 4.36 0.75
N THR A 83 10.06 3.18 0.17
CA THR A 83 11.16 2.30 -0.24
C THR A 83 11.57 2.62 -1.67
N ALA A 84 10.60 2.82 -2.56
CA ALA A 84 10.84 3.26 -3.93
C ALA A 84 9.56 3.84 -4.54
N CYS A 85 9.71 4.79 -5.47
CA CYS A 85 8.67 5.14 -6.43
C CYS A 85 9.19 4.88 -7.83
N VAL A 86 8.56 3.95 -8.55
CA VAL A 86 9.03 3.42 -9.83
C VAL A 86 8.01 3.66 -10.92
N ARG A 87 8.50 3.89 -12.13
CA ARG A 87 7.71 3.93 -13.36
C ARG A 87 7.29 2.52 -13.72
N ALA A 88 6.05 2.34 -14.15
CA ALA A 88 5.53 1.05 -14.54
C ALA A 88 4.48 1.21 -15.63
N THR A 89 4.22 0.12 -16.33
CA THR A 89 3.15 -0.03 -17.30
C THR A 89 2.12 -0.99 -16.73
N PHE A 90 0.84 -0.62 -16.75
CA PHE A 90 -0.29 -1.48 -16.40
C PHE A 90 -1.01 -1.89 -17.68
N THR A 91 -0.98 -3.18 -18.01
CA THR A 91 -1.57 -3.74 -19.23
C THR A 91 -2.72 -4.66 -18.88
N VAL A 92 -3.91 -4.39 -19.40
CA VAL A 92 -5.07 -5.27 -19.25
C VAL A 92 -4.82 -6.56 -20.04
N ASN A 93 -5.06 -7.73 -19.45
CA ASN A 93 -4.83 -8.99 -20.14
C ASN A 93 -5.79 -9.13 -21.34
N GLY A 94 -5.30 -9.62 -22.47
CA GLY A 94 -6.11 -9.81 -23.68
C GLY A 94 -7.23 -10.86 -23.51
N ASP A 95 -7.02 -11.83 -22.62
CA ASP A 95 -7.95 -12.92 -22.28
C ASP A 95 -8.81 -12.62 -21.03
N ILE A 96 -8.84 -11.37 -20.56
CA ILE A 96 -9.63 -10.98 -19.39
C ILE A 96 -11.11 -11.41 -19.53
N PRO A 97 -11.69 -12.11 -18.53
CA PRO A 97 -13.10 -12.53 -18.57
C PRO A 97 -14.05 -11.34 -18.71
N ALA A 98 -15.09 -11.48 -19.54
CA ALA A 98 -16.03 -10.40 -19.88
C ALA A 98 -16.65 -9.71 -18.65
N ARG A 99 -16.92 -10.47 -17.58
CA ARG A 99 -17.49 -9.95 -16.31
C ARG A 99 -16.60 -8.97 -15.55
N TYR A 100 -15.32 -8.86 -15.92
CA TYR A 100 -14.36 -7.94 -15.32
C TYR A 100 -13.99 -6.78 -16.26
N ARG A 101 -14.57 -6.71 -17.46
CA ARG A 101 -14.29 -5.66 -18.45
C ARG A 101 -15.05 -4.37 -18.16
N HIS A 102 -14.71 -3.74 -17.05
CA HIS A 102 -15.29 -2.47 -16.60
C HIS A 102 -14.19 -1.49 -16.21
N SER A 103 -14.49 -0.19 -16.23
CA SER A 103 -13.56 0.86 -15.79
C SER A 103 -12.20 0.76 -16.51
N VAL A 104 -11.09 0.87 -15.77
CA VAL A 104 -9.71 0.72 -16.30
C VAL A 104 -9.42 -0.66 -16.91
N LEU A 105 -10.29 -1.66 -16.70
CA LEU A 105 -10.15 -3.02 -17.23
C LEU A 105 -11.05 -3.28 -18.46
N SER A 106 -11.76 -2.25 -18.95
CA SER A 106 -12.77 -2.37 -20.01
C SER A 106 -12.22 -2.85 -21.35
N GLU A 107 -10.99 -2.45 -21.70
CA GLU A 107 -10.36 -2.74 -22.99
C GLU A 107 -9.25 -3.81 -22.85
N PRO A 108 -9.47 -5.06 -23.30
CA PRO A 108 -8.43 -6.09 -23.30
C PRO A 108 -7.20 -5.65 -24.11
N GLY A 109 -6.00 -5.84 -23.56
CA GLY A 109 -4.74 -5.45 -24.19
C GLY A 109 -4.40 -3.97 -24.06
N ARG A 110 -5.27 -3.14 -23.49
CA ARG A 110 -4.99 -1.72 -23.28
C ARG A 110 -3.85 -1.54 -22.30
N GLU A 111 -2.95 -0.63 -22.64
CA GLU A 111 -1.76 -0.31 -21.87
C GLU A 111 -1.87 1.11 -21.30
N TYR A 112 -1.51 1.26 -20.03
CA TYR A 112 -1.49 2.53 -19.31
C TYR A 112 -0.15 2.76 -18.64
N LYS A 113 0.31 4.01 -18.61
CA LYS A 113 1.44 4.40 -17.77
C LYS A 113 0.99 4.45 -16.31
N ALA A 114 1.88 4.05 -15.41
CA ALA A 114 1.64 4.02 -13.99
C ALA A 114 2.87 4.42 -13.18
N TRP A 115 2.62 4.85 -11.94
CA TRP A 115 3.60 4.99 -10.88
C TRP A 115 3.32 3.98 -9.78
N VAL A 116 4.36 3.32 -9.26
CA VAL A 116 4.24 2.36 -8.17
C VAL A 116 5.08 2.84 -7.00
N ARG A 117 4.45 3.02 -5.84
CA ARG A 117 5.11 3.36 -4.58
C ARG A 117 5.15 2.13 -3.66
N PHE A 118 6.36 1.72 -3.32
CA PHE A 118 6.62 0.75 -2.24
C PHE A 118 6.94 1.49 -0.94
N SER A 119 6.54 0.94 0.20
CA SER A 119 6.79 1.56 1.49
C SER A 119 6.76 0.60 2.67
N ASN A 120 7.40 1.00 3.77
CA ASN A 120 7.16 0.41 5.09
C ASN A 120 5.77 0.81 5.59
N GLY A 121 5.27 0.23 6.67
CA GLY A 121 3.92 0.39 7.20
C GLY A 121 3.78 1.44 8.30
N ASP A 122 4.82 1.60 9.11
CA ASP A 122 4.83 2.47 10.27
C ASP A 122 4.68 3.97 9.89
N PHE A 123 4.16 4.75 10.84
CA PHE A 123 4.08 6.20 10.76
C PHE A 123 5.42 6.89 11.07
N LEU A 124 6.36 6.15 11.66
CA LEU A 124 7.75 6.56 11.82
C LEU A 124 8.62 6.05 10.66
N VAL A 125 9.64 6.82 10.32
CA VAL A 125 10.69 6.39 9.39
C VAL A 125 11.59 5.37 10.11
N ARG A 126 11.25 4.09 9.93
CA ARG A 126 11.95 2.97 10.57
C ARG A 126 12.96 2.31 9.62
N PRO A 127 14.07 1.78 10.14
CA PRO A 127 14.98 0.93 9.37
C PRO A 127 14.25 -0.26 8.75
N ASP A 128 14.64 -0.64 7.53
CA ASP A 128 13.98 -1.68 6.74
C ASP A 128 14.04 -3.07 7.39
N ASN A 129 15.06 -3.31 8.22
CA ASN A 129 15.25 -4.55 8.99
C ASN A 129 14.30 -4.69 10.19
N THR A 130 13.58 -3.62 10.54
CA THR A 130 12.51 -3.69 11.53
C THR A 130 11.33 -4.45 10.92
N PRO A 131 10.73 -5.44 11.62
CA PRO A 131 9.48 -6.05 11.19
C PRO A 131 8.40 -5.00 11.03
N ASP A 132 7.69 -5.04 9.91
CA ASP A 132 6.67 -4.05 9.59
C ASP A 132 5.76 -4.58 8.49
N ALA A 133 4.56 -4.01 8.36
CA ALA A 133 3.76 -4.15 7.16
C ALA A 133 4.46 -3.50 5.97
N ARG A 134 4.15 -3.95 4.75
CA ARG A 134 4.73 -3.42 3.52
C ARG A 134 3.63 -3.02 2.56
N GLY A 135 3.70 -1.80 2.05
CA GLY A 135 2.73 -1.23 1.13
C GLY A 135 3.19 -1.31 -0.32
N MET A 136 2.23 -1.51 -1.22
CA MET A 136 2.37 -1.28 -2.66
C MET A 136 1.16 -0.47 -3.10
N ALA A 137 1.40 0.72 -3.64
CA ALA A 137 0.36 1.56 -4.19
C ALA A 137 0.66 1.84 -5.67
N VAL A 138 -0.30 1.55 -6.54
CA VAL A 138 -0.19 1.73 -8.00
C VAL A 138 -1.12 2.85 -8.42
N LYS A 139 -0.62 3.86 -9.11
CA LYS A 139 -1.39 4.94 -9.72
C LYS A 139 -1.31 4.77 -11.22
N VAL A 140 -2.41 4.39 -11.84
CA VAL A 140 -2.56 4.28 -13.30
C VAL A 140 -3.03 5.64 -13.83
N MET A 141 -2.38 6.15 -14.86
CA MET A 141 -2.59 7.49 -15.40
C MET A 141 -3.27 7.43 -16.77
N GLY A 142 -4.00 8.50 -17.13
CA GLY A 142 -4.66 8.61 -18.43
C GLY A 142 -5.80 7.62 -18.59
N VAL A 143 -6.53 7.35 -17.52
CA VAL A 143 -7.70 6.45 -17.53
C VAL A 143 -8.94 7.19 -18.05
N GLU A 144 -9.85 6.46 -18.67
CA GLU A 144 -11.07 7.02 -19.28
C GLU A 144 -12.31 6.63 -18.45
N GLY A 145 -13.31 7.51 -18.41
CA GLY A 145 -14.56 7.32 -17.69
C GLY A 145 -14.83 8.38 -16.62
N ASP A 146 -16.06 8.42 -16.11
CA ASP A 146 -16.47 9.39 -15.10
C ASP A 146 -15.75 9.12 -13.76
N PRO A 147 -15.21 10.16 -13.09
CA PRO A 147 -14.54 9.99 -11.81
C PRO A 147 -15.55 9.58 -10.73
N ILE A 148 -15.19 8.56 -9.94
CA ILE A 148 -16.05 8.04 -8.85
C ILE A 148 -16.08 8.95 -7.61
N ALA A 149 -15.12 9.88 -7.53
CA ALA A 149 -15.02 10.92 -6.51
C ALA A 149 -14.76 12.26 -7.23
N PRO A 150 -15.82 12.96 -7.68
CA PRO A 150 -15.69 14.14 -8.54
C PRO A 150 -15.04 15.35 -7.85
N GLU A 151 -14.95 15.36 -6.53
CA GLU A 151 -14.24 16.38 -5.77
C GLU A 151 -12.71 16.31 -5.91
N PHE A 152 -12.17 15.19 -6.40
CA PHE A 152 -10.74 15.06 -6.67
C PHE A 152 -10.41 15.64 -8.04
N SER A 153 -9.66 16.73 -8.04
CA SER A 153 -9.25 17.45 -9.24
C SER A 153 -7.94 16.91 -9.84
N GLY A 154 -7.73 17.19 -11.12
CA GLY A 154 -6.51 16.85 -11.86
C GLY A 154 -6.75 15.84 -12.98
N PRO A 155 -5.67 15.44 -13.69
CA PRO A 155 -5.71 14.36 -14.67
C PRO A 155 -6.38 13.09 -14.13
N PRO A 156 -7.14 12.36 -14.97
CA PRO A 156 -7.82 11.15 -14.54
C PRO A 156 -6.82 10.04 -14.20
N THR A 157 -6.97 9.47 -13.00
CA THR A 157 -6.13 8.38 -12.50
C THR A 157 -6.96 7.29 -11.82
N GLN A 158 -6.43 6.07 -11.80
CA GLN A 158 -6.95 4.94 -11.04
C GLN A 158 -5.89 4.47 -10.04
N ASP A 159 -6.20 4.52 -8.76
CA ASP A 159 -5.28 4.13 -7.69
C ASP A 159 -5.66 2.78 -7.09
N PHE A 160 -4.69 1.88 -7.01
CA PHE A 160 -4.78 0.59 -6.33
C PHE A 160 -3.86 0.59 -5.12
N ILE A 161 -4.44 0.59 -3.92
CA ILE A 161 -3.68 0.64 -2.67
C ILE A 161 -3.70 -0.73 -1.99
N MET A 162 -2.53 -1.31 -1.78
CA MET A 162 -2.37 -2.67 -1.28
C MET A 162 -1.33 -2.77 -0.16
N THR A 163 -1.42 -3.83 0.63
CA THR A 163 -0.45 -4.20 1.67
C THR A 163 -0.06 -5.66 1.53
N ASN A 164 1.05 -6.09 2.12
CA ASN A 164 1.46 -7.49 2.14
C ASN A 164 0.66 -8.39 3.11
N SER A 165 -0.49 -7.93 3.62
CA SER A 165 -1.41 -8.70 4.44
C SER A 165 -2.76 -8.87 3.72
N PRO A 166 -3.37 -10.07 3.72
CA PRO A 166 -4.65 -10.33 3.03
C PRO A 166 -5.88 -9.77 3.75
N ALA A 167 -5.74 -9.38 5.02
CA ALA A 167 -6.80 -8.82 5.85
C ALA A 167 -6.26 -7.70 6.74
N PHE A 168 -7.14 -6.79 7.14
CA PHE A 168 -6.83 -5.72 8.06
C PHE A 168 -7.10 -6.15 9.51
N PHE A 169 -6.56 -5.41 10.47
CA PHE A 169 -6.75 -5.71 11.89
C PHE A 169 -7.94 -4.97 12.52
N ASN A 170 -8.40 -3.85 11.94
CA ASN A 170 -9.66 -3.24 12.33
C ASN A 170 -10.79 -3.82 11.48
N ARG A 171 -11.89 -4.23 12.12
CA ARG A 171 -13.03 -4.84 11.43
C ARG A 171 -13.75 -3.86 10.50
N ASN A 172 -14.05 -2.68 11.01
CA ASN A 172 -14.81 -1.64 10.34
C ASN A 172 -14.35 -0.25 10.81
N VAL A 173 -15.04 0.79 10.36
CA VAL A 173 -14.68 2.18 10.69
C VAL A 173 -14.70 2.50 12.19
N PHE A 174 -15.53 1.84 13.00
CA PHE A 174 -15.63 2.11 14.43
C PHE A 174 -14.38 1.62 15.18
N ASP A 175 -13.98 0.38 14.91
CA ASP A 175 -12.74 -0.19 15.44
C ASP A 175 -11.51 0.63 15.00
N TYR A 176 -11.51 1.10 13.73
CA TYR A 176 -10.44 1.96 13.20
C TYR A 176 -10.39 3.32 13.87
N ALA A 177 -11.53 3.99 14.03
CA ALA A 177 -11.60 5.29 14.69
C ALA A 177 -11.10 5.21 16.14
N ASP A 178 -11.54 4.21 16.91
CA ASP A 178 -11.06 4.00 18.29
C ASP A 178 -9.55 3.75 18.30
N THR A 179 -9.05 2.78 17.51
CA THR A 179 -7.62 2.45 17.43
C THR A 179 -6.77 3.66 17.01
N ALA A 180 -7.25 4.49 16.08
CA ALA A 180 -6.55 5.68 15.62
C ALA A 180 -6.35 6.70 16.76
N THR A 181 -7.29 6.83 17.71
CA THR A 181 -7.11 7.73 18.86
C THR A 181 -5.95 7.33 19.77
N TYR A 182 -5.68 6.02 19.89
CA TYR A 182 -4.54 5.49 20.64
C TYR A 182 -3.24 5.65 19.86
N LEU A 183 -3.26 5.38 18.55
CA LEU A 183 -2.11 5.60 17.68
C LEU A 183 -1.70 7.07 17.64
N ALA A 184 -2.63 8.02 17.69
CA ALA A 184 -2.33 9.46 17.83
C ALA A 184 -1.58 9.79 19.13
N LYS A 185 -1.78 8.97 20.17
CA LYS A 185 -1.02 9.02 21.44
C LYS A 185 0.28 8.21 21.39
N PHE A 186 0.62 7.60 20.25
CA PHE A 186 1.72 6.65 20.06
C PHE A 186 1.57 5.38 20.92
N ASP A 187 0.36 5.09 21.38
CA ASP A 187 0.01 3.86 22.04
C ASP A 187 -0.42 2.83 20.99
N ARG A 188 0.48 1.90 20.66
CA ARG A 188 0.25 0.85 19.67
C ARG A 188 -0.66 -0.29 20.17
N THR A 189 -0.97 -0.33 21.46
CA THR A 189 -1.67 -1.46 22.11
C THR A 189 -3.02 -1.09 22.70
N GLY A 190 -3.22 0.18 23.06
CA GLY A 190 -4.42 0.65 23.76
C GLY A 190 -5.71 0.53 22.97
N GLY A 191 -5.64 0.46 21.64
CA GLY A 191 -6.78 0.13 20.79
C GLY A 191 -7.29 -1.31 20.97
N PHE A 192 -6.46 -2.21 21.51
CA PHE A 192 -6.77 -3.64 21.67
C PHE A 192 -6.88 -4.09 23.12
N ILE A 193 -6.04 -3.55 24.01
CA ILE A 193 -5.93 -3.94 25.41
C ILE A 193 -6.04 -2.68 26.27
N GLY A 194 -6.93 -2.72 27.26
CA GLY A 194 -7.10 -1.62 28.20
C GLY A 194 -7.80 -2.10 29.46
N LEU A 195 -7.43 -1.52 30.60
CA LEU A 195 -8.04 -1.82 31.89
C LEU A 195 -9.26 -0.93 32.17
N LEU A 196 -9.23 0.34 31.75
CA LEU A 196 -10.32 1.31 31.93
C LEU A 196 -10.50 2.17 30.64
N PRO A 197 -11.61 2.00 29.89
CA PRO A 197 -12.60 0.91 30.01
C PRO A 197 -11.97 -0.45 29.66
N PRO A 198 -12.42 -1.55 30.29
CA PRO A 198 -11.90 -2.88 30.00
C PRO A 198 -12.16 -3.27 28.55
N ARG A 199 -11.10 -3.61 27.82
CA ARG A 199 -11.15 -4.06 26.43
C ARG A 199 -10.11 -5.14 26.16
N LEU A 200 -10.50 -6.13 25.37
CA LEU A 200 -9.62 -7.21 24.92
C LEU A 200 -10.05 -7.68 23.53
N HIS A 201 -9.56 -7.01 22.49
CA HIS A 201 -9.80 -7.35 21.09
C HIS A 201 -8.76 -8.36 20.59
N TRP A 202 -8.77 -9.57 21.16
CA TRP A 202 -7.73 -10.57 20.92
C TRP A 202 -7.57 -10.98 19.44
N PRO A 203 -8.64 -11.25 18.67
CA PRO A 203 -8.50 -11.55 17.24
C PRO A 203 -7.85 -10.42 16.45
N GLN A 204 -8.28 -9.18 16.70
CA GLN A 204 -7.73 -7.98 16.07
C GLN A 204 -6.25 -7.78 16.45
N LEU A 205 -5.89 -7.99 17.71
CA LEU A 205 -4.50 -7.90 18.16
C LEU A 205 -3.61 -8.95 17.48
N LEU A 206 -4.09 -10.19 17.33
CA LEU A 206 -3.36 -11.24 16.61
C LEU A 206 -3.17 -10.86 15.13
N ARG A 207 -4.20 -10.30 14.48
CA ARG A 207 -4.09 -9.78 13.10
C ARG A 207 -3.12 -8.62 12.99
N ALA A 208 -3.14 -7.70 13.95
CA ALA A 208 -2.22 -6.57 14.02
C ALA A 208 -0.78 -7.08 14.15
N LYS A 209 -0.53 -7.99 15.11
CA LYS A 209 0.77 -8.64 15.31
C LYS A 209 1.25 -9.36 14.06
N GLN A 210 0.39 -10.16 13.41
CA GLN A 210 0.71 -10.84 12.15
C GLN A 210 1.18 -9.83 11.09
N THR A 211 0.44 -8.73 10.93
CA THR A 211 0.70 -7.68 9.93
C THR A 211 2.00 -6.92 10.21
N VAL A 212 2.25 -6.50 11.46
CA VAL A 212 3.44 -5.71 11.80
C VAL A 212 4.68 -6.56 12.06
N SER A 213 4.56 -7.88 12.15
CA SER A 213 5.70 -8.79 12.33
C SER A 213 6.32 -9.29 11.02
N THR A 214 5.80 -8.87 9.86
CA THR A 214 6.27 -9.38 8.58
C THR A 214 7.69 -8.90 8.24
N ARG A 215 8.45 -9.78 7.59
CA ARG A 215 9.77 -9.48 7.01
C ARG A 215 9.74 -9.89 5.55
N ILE A 216 10.33 -9.06 4.70
CA ILE A 216 10.48 -9.31 3.27
C ILE A 216 11.95 -9.08 2.90
N ASP A 217 12.40 -9.75 1.86
CA ASP A 217 13.78 -9.61 1.36
C ASP A 217 13.88 -8.61 0.21
N ASN A 218 12.83 -8.52 -0.60
CA ASN A 218 12.73 -7.61 -1.73
C ASN A 218 11.25 -7.23 -1.95
N PRO A 219 10.90 -5.94 -2.02
CA PRO A 219 9.53 -5.50 -2.34
C PRO A 219 9.02 -6.06 -3.68
N LEU A 220 9.90 -6.25 -4.66
CA LEU A 220 9.56 -6.80 -5.97
C LEU A 220 9.15 -8.29 -5.91
N GLY A 221 9.60 -9.02 -4.88
CA GLY A 221 9.28 -10.43 -4.64
C GLY A 221 8.11 -10.67 -3.68
N THR A 222 7.38 -9.63 -3.30
CA THR A 222 6.31 -9.71 -2.28
C THR A 222 4.93 -9.70 -2.93
N ARG A 223 3.97 -10.47 -2.39
CA ARG A 223 2.56 -10.37 -2.78
C ARG A 223 1.84 -9.31 -1.94
N TYR A 224 0.99 -8.53 -2.59
CA TYR A 224 0.20 -7.45 -1.99
C TYR A 224 -1.30 -7.67 -2.24
N TYR A 225 -2.14 -7.21 -1.32
CA TYR A 225 -3.58 -7.40 -1.28
C TYR A 225 -4.30 -6.09 -0.99
N SER A 226 -5.48 -5.91 -1.57
CA SER A 226 -6.34 -4.75 -1.32
C SER A 226 -6.85 -4.67 0.12
N MET A 227 -6.87 -5.81 0.83
CA MET A 227 -7.52 -6.09 2.12
C MET A 227 -9.04 -5.89 2.14
N LEU A 228 -9.51 -4.81 1.53
CA LEU A 228 -10.89 -4.36 1.48
C LEU A 228 -11.54 -4.71 0.14
N PRO A 229 -12.87 -4.90 0.13
CA PRO A 229 -13.62 -5.22 -1.08
C PRO A 229 -13.97 -3.98 -1.92
N TYR A 230 -14.17 -4.22 -3.21
CA TYR A 230 -14.54 -3.24 -4.23
C TYR A 230 -15.65 -3.85 -5.11
N GLN A 231 -16.45 -3.01 -5.72
CA GLN A 231 -17.36 -3.35 -6.79
C GLN A 231 -16.67 -3.02 -8.12
N LEU A 232 -16.74 -3.94 -9.07
CA LEU A 232 -16.31 -3.76 -10.46
C LEU A 232 -17.48 -4.20 -11.35
N GLY A 233 -18.17 -3.25 -11.98
CA GLY A 233 -19.41 -3.54 -12.70
C GLY A 233 -20.45 -4.15 -11.74
N ASN A 234 -20.88 -5.38 -12.03
CA ASN A 234 -21.79 -6.14 -11.17
C ASN A 234 -21.09 -7.13 -10.22
N THR A 235 -19.75 -7.13 -10.16
CA THR A 235 -18.98 -8.08 -9.36
C THR A 235 -18.36 -7.42 -8.12
N VAL A 236 -18.73 -7.91 -6.93
CA VAL A 236 -17.99 -7.62 -5.69
C VAL A 236 -16.72 -8.47 -5.67
N LEU A 237 -15.57 -7.88 -5.38
CA LEU A 237 -14.27 -8.57 -5.37
C LEU A 237 -13.27 -7.94 -4.40
N LYS A 238 -12.21 -8.68 -4.06
CA LYS A 238 -10.93 -8.15 -3.59
C LYS A 238 -9.92 -8.22 -4.73
N PHE A 239 -8.82 -7.48 -4.65
CA PHE A 239 -7.73 -7.59 -5.64
C PHE A 239 -6.37 -7.79 -4.96
N SER A 240 -5.41 -8.31 -5.72
CA SER A 240 -4.06 -8.61 -5.27
C SER A 240 -3.08 -8.44 -6.42
N SER A 241 -1.84 -8.12 -6.08
CA SER A 241 -0.71 -8.07 -6.99
C SER A 241 0.35 -9.05 -6.50
N ARG A 242 0.79 -10.00 -7.33
CA ARG A 242 1.86 -10.95 -6.99
C ARG A 242 2.96 -10.93 -8.06
N PRO A 243 4.21 -11.25 -7.73
CA PRO A 243 5.25 -11.42 -8.74
C PRO A 243 4.83 -12.41 -9.83
N CYS A 244 5.15 -12.12 -11.09
CA CYS A 244 4.85 -13.01 -12.20
C CYS A 244 5.56 -14.36 -12.04
N SER A 245 4.93 -15.43 -12.54
CA SER A 245 5.54 -16.76 -12.54
C SER A 245 6.94 -16.74 -13.18
N GLY A 246 7.90 -17.42 -12.57
CA GLY A 246 9.30 -17.45 -13.02
C GLY A 246 10.13 -16.21 -12.70
N SER A 247 9.53 -15.15 -12.15
CA SER A 247 10.29 -13.97 -11.71
C SER A 247 11.09 -14.30 -10.44
N HIS A 248 12.37 -14.00 -10.47
CA HIS A 248 13.26 -14.16 -9.33
C HIS A 248 13.92 -12.83 -9.00
N TYR A 249 13.76 -12.39 -7.75
CA TYR A 249 14.40 -11.19 -7.23
C TYR A 249 15.29 -11.59 -6.06
N PRO A 250 16.61 -11.50 -6.19
CA PRO A 250 17.52 -12.01 -5.17
C PRO A 250 17.35 -11.23 -3.85
N PRO A 251 17.56 -11.90 -2.71
CA PRO A 251 17.56 -11.25 -1.41
C PRO A 251 18.74 -10.28 -1.28
N ALA A 252 18.63 -9.35 -0.33
CA ALA A 252 19.74 -8.43 -0.04
C ALA A 252 20.96 -9.14 0.52
N GLU A 253 22.14 -8.76 0.01
CA GLU A 253 23.43 -9.21 0.55
C GLU A 253 23.63 -8.72 1.99
N ASN A 254 23.21 -7.49 2.28
CA ASN A 254 23.29 -6.89 3.61
C ASN A 254 21.91 -6.44 4.11
N LYS A 255 21.25 -7.32 4.89
CA LYS A 255 19.95 -7.04 5.51
C LYS A 255 20.06 -6.15 6.77
N ASP A 256 21.26 -5.85 7.25
CA ASP A 256 21.46 -4.99 8.42
C ASP A 256 21.46 -3.50 8.04
N HIS A 257 21.63 -3.17 6.76
CA HIS A 257 21.56 -1.79 6.29
C HIS A 257 20.16 -1.19 6.55
N PRO A 258 20.05 0.04 7.11
CA PRO A 258 18.77 0.62 7.47
C PRO A 258 17.85 0.88 6.26
N ASP A 259 18.39 0.95 5.05
CA ASP A 259 17.67 1.14 3.79
C ASP A 259 17.81 -0.04 2.82
N PHE A 260 18.05 -1.25 3.33
CA PHE A 260 18.35 -2.38 2.45
C PHE A 260 17.24 -2.68 1.43
N LEU A 261 15.96 -2.47 1.75
CA LEU A 261 14.87 -2.72 0.79
C LEU A 261 14.91 -1.69 -0.34
N THR A 262 15.23 -0.44 -0.03
CA THR A 262 15.42 0.63 -1.03
C THR A 262 16.57 0.27 -1.98
N THR A 263 17.71 -0.15 -1.40
CA THR A 263 18.87 -0.58 -2.18
C THR A 263 18.55 -1.80 -3.05
N GLN A 264 17.79 -2.77 -2.54
CA GLN A 264 17.41 -3.95 -3.32
C GLN A 264 16.52 -3.63 -4.51
N VAL A 265 15.51 -2.77 -4.35
CA VAL A 265 14.66 -2.36 -5.48
C VAL A 265 15.50 -1.64 -6.53
N LYS A 266 16.36 -0.72 -6.11
CA LYS A 266 17.27 0.00 -7.00
C LYS A 266 18.17 -0.97 -7.78
N GLN A 267 18.89 -1.84 -7.09
CA GLN A 267 19.82 -2.79 -7.71
C GLN A 267 19.10 -3.78 -8.64
N SER A 268 17.88 -4.20 -8.29
CA SER A 268 17.08 -5.08 -9.15
C SER A 268 16.66 -4.39 -10.45
N LEU A 269 16.27 -3.11 -10.39
CA LEU A 269 15.79 -2.35 -11.54
C LEU A 269 16.90 -1.68 -12.35
N GLU A 270 18.10 -1.55 -11.81
CA GLU A 270 19.30 -1.18 -12.57
C GLU A 270 19.76 -2.32 -13.49
N ASN A 271 19.50 -3.57 -13.09
CA ASN A 271 19.99 -4.76 -13.80
C ASN A 271 18.89 -5.53 -14.55
N GLY A 272 17.62 -5.13 -14.43
CA GLY A 272 16.52 -5.87 -15.01
C GLY A 272 15.17 -5.20 -14.83
N ALA A 273 14.12 -5.92 -15.23
CA ALA A 273 12.74 -5.50 -15.09
C ALA A 273 12.07 -6.26 -13.93
N ALA A 274 10.93 -5.73 -13.47
CA ALA A 274 10.04 -6.46 -12.58
C ALA A 274 8.64 -6.64 -13.17
N CYS A 275 7.94 -7.68 -12.74
CA CYS A 275 6.64 -8.07 -13.27
C CYS A 275 5.73 -8.51 -12.13
N PHE A 276 4.51 -7.98 -12.13
CA PHE A 276 3.44 -8.43 -11.26
C PHE A 276 2.19 -8.81 -12.05
N GLU A 277 1.55 -9.91 -11.66
CA GLU A 277 0.19 -10.23 -12.03
C GLU A 277 -0.77 -9.46 -11.13
N PHE A 278 -1.63 -8.64 -11.73
CA PHE A 278 -2.76 -8.02 -11.04
C PHE A 278 -3.98 -8.94 -11.19
N MET A 279 -4.52 -9.35 -10.05
CA MET A 279 -5.53 -10.40 -9.95
C MET A 279 -6.74 -9.93 -9.14
N VAL A 280 -7.90 -10.50 -9.45
CA VAL A 280 -9.14 -10.28 -8.70
C VAL A 280 -9.65 -11.57 -8.08
N GLN A 281 -10.26 -11.46 -6.91
CA GLN A 281 -10.90 -12.54 -6.17
C GLN A 281 -12.39 -12.18 -6.00
N PRO A 282 -13.30 -12.75 -6.82
CA PRO A 282 -14.72 -12.44 -6.73
C PRO A 282 -15.33 -12.95 -5.42
N LYS A 283 -16.28 -12.21 -4.85
CA LYS A 283 -17.05 -12.65 -3.70
C LYS A 283 -17.99 -13.81 -4.10
N VAL A 284 -18.00 -14.86 -3.29
CA VAL A 284 -18.97 -15.96 -3.40
C VAL A 284 -20.03 -15.79 -2.32
N THR A 285 -21.32 -15.86 -2.68
CA THR A 285 -22.42 -15.61 -1.74
C THR A 285 -22.54 -16.68 -0.66
N ALA A 286 -22.27 -17.95 -0.99
CA ALA A 286 -22.34 -19.06 -0.06
C ALA A 286 -21.13 -19.17 0.90
N ALA A 287 -20.09 -18.36 0.70
CA ALA A 287 -18.85 -18.39 1.48
C ALA A 287 -18.78 -17.23 2.47
N ASP A 288 -17.95 -17.37 3.52
CA ASP A 288 -17.68 -16.32 4.50
C ASP A 288 -16.79 -15.21 3.90
N MET A 289 -17.44 -14.28 3.21
CA MET A 289 -16.79 -13.17 2.51
C MET A 289 -17.49 -11.84 2.82
N PRO A 290 -17.47 -11.39 4.09
CA PRO A 290 -18.17 -10.19 4.51
C PRO A 290 -17.61 -8.95 3.82
N VAL A 291 -18.50 -8.00 3.52
CA VAL A 291 -18.12 -6.73 2.88
C VAL A 291 -17.60 -5.72 3.91
N ASP A 292 -18.20 -5.67 5.10
CA ASP A 292 -17.86 -4.69 6.15
C ASP A 292 -17.18 -5.32 7.37
N ASP A 293 -16.46 -6.43 7.15
CA ASP A 293 -15.51 -7.00 8.11
C ASP A 293 -14.18 -7.25 7.40
N ALA A 294 -13.21 -6.37 7.66
CA ALA A 294 -11.90 -6.44 7.04
C ALA A 294 -10.93 -7.42 7.72
N THR A 295 -11.34 -8.05 8.84
CA THR A 295 -10.50 -9.06 9.54
C THR A 295 -10.61 -10.45 8.92
N THR A 296 -11.63 -10.67 8.09
CA THR A 296 -11.88 -11.93 7.39
C THR A 296 -11.02 -12.05 6.13
N ILE A 297 -10.23 -13.12 6.10
CA ILE A 297 -9.49 -13.56 4.91
C ILE A 297 -10.45 -14.38 4.05
N TRP A 298 -10.67 -13.97 2.81
CA TRP A 298 -11.50 -14.72 1.87
C TRP A 298 -10.71 -15.94 1.37
N SER A 299 -11.26 -17.13 1.60
CA SER A 299 -10.61 -18.39 1.24
C SER A 299 -10.32 -18.47 -0.26
N GLU A 300 -9.06 -18.73 -0.63
CA GLU A 300 -8.68 -18.97 -2.02
C GLU A 300 -9.21 -20.31 -2.56
N GLN A 301 -9.63 -21.24 -1.67
CA GLN A 301 -10.28 -22.50 -2.07
C GLN A 301 -11.71 -22.25 -2.57
N ASP A 302 -12.44 -21.34 -1.92
CA ASP A 302 -13.81 -20.99 -2.30
C ASP A 302 -13.83 -20.02 -3.48
N SER A 303 -12.85 -19.11 -3.55
CA SER A 303 -12.70 -18.15 -4.62
C SER A 303 -11.22 -17.91 -4.92
N PRO A 304 -10.66 -18.52 -5.98
CA PRO A 304 -9.27 -18.31 -6.36
C PRO A 304 -9.07 -16.93 -6.98
N PHE A 305 -7.82 -16.43 -6.90
CA PHE A 305 -7.43 -15.22 -7.61
C PHE A 305 -7.29 -15.47 -9.11
N ILE A 306 -7.88 -14.59 -9.91
CA ILE A 306 -7.90 -14.65 -11.37
C ILE A 306 -7.06 -13.49 -11.91
N PRO A 307 -5.97 -13.74 -12.65
CA PRO A 307 -5.21 -12.67 -13.31
C PRO A 307 -6.05 -11.94 -14.34
N VAL A 308 -6.04 -10.60 -14.28
CA VAL A 308 -6.80 -9.74 -15.21
C VAL A 308 -5.96 -8.65 -15.85
N ALA A 309 -4.80 -8.34 -15.28
CA ALA A 309 -3.84 -7.40 -15.84
C ALA A 309 -2.42 -7.77 -15.41
N ARG A 310 -1.43 -7.13 -16.04
CA ARG A 310 -0.02 -7.25 -15.71
C ARG A 310 0.56 -5.86 -15.47
N LEU A 311 1.36 -5.74 -14.43
CA LEU A 311 2.15 -4.56 -14.15
C LEU A 311 3.62 -4.88 -14.48
N HIS A 312 4.17 -4.19 -15.47
CA HIS A 312 5.57 -4.29 -15.88
C HIS A 312 6.33 -3.06 -15.42
N ILE A 313 7.40 -3.27 -14.65
CA ILE A 313 8.30 -2.21 -14.16
C ILE A 313 9.58 -2.32 -14.97
N PRO A 314 9.81 -1.43 -15.96
CA PRO A 314 11.01 -1.51 -16.80
C PRO A 314 12.29 -1.21 -16.01
N PRO A 315 13.46 -1.58 -16.56
CA PRO A 315 14.75 -1.16 -16.01
C PRO A 315 14.83 0.36 -15.92
N GLN A 316 15.24 0.88 -14.78
CA GLN A 316 15.22 2.32 -14.52
C GLN A 316 16.17 2.70 -13.39
N GLN A 317 16.64 3.95 -13.45
CA GLN A 317 17.43 4.55 -12.39
C GLN A 317 16.52 5.10 -11.30
N LEU A 318 16.85 4.77 -10.06
CA LEU A 318 16.18 5.31 -8.88
C LEU A 318 17.20 6.13 -8.08
N GLY A 319 16.93 7.42 -7.90
CA GLY A 319 17.79 8.28 -7.12
C GLY A 319 17.63 9.76 -7.44
N GLY A 320 18.40 10.57 -6.73
CA GLY A 320 18.35 12.02 -6.81
C GLY A 320 17.27 12.64 -5.94
N LEU A 321 17.51 13.88 -5.54
CA LEU A 321 16.54 14.67 -4.76
C LEU A 321 15.19 14.85 -5.49
N PRO A 322 15.15 15.13 -6.81
CA PRO A 322 13.87 15.30 -7.52
C PRO A 322 12.96 14.06 -7.47
N GLN A 323 13.53 12.86 -7.63
CA GLN A 323 12.78 11.60 -7.55
C GLN A 323 12.27 11.35 -6.12
N GLN A 324 13.07 11.68 -5.11
CA GLN A 324 12.68 11.53 -3.70
C GLN A 324 11.58 12.51 -3.32
N GLU A 325 11.68 13.77 -3.74
CA GLU A 325 10.66 14.80 -3.52
C GLU A 325 9.36 14.47 -4.25
N PHE A 326 9.45 14.04 -5.52
CA PHE A 326 8.29 13.54 -6.27
C PHE A 326 7.63 12.37 -5.55
N CYS A 327 8.40 11.37 -5.12
CA CYS A 327 7.88 10.21 -4.42
C CYS A 327 7.23 10.57 -3.08
N GLU A 328 7.84 11.49 -2.34
CA GLU A 328 7.30 11.99 -1.09
C GLU A 328 5.98 12.74 -1.35
N ASN A 329 5.90 13.58 -2.38
CA ASN A 329 4.72 14.39 -2.69
C ASN A 329 3.63 13.66 -3.48
N LEU A 330 3.89 12.48 -4.03
CA LEU A 330 2.89 11.69 -4.74
C LEU A 330 1.73 11.27 -3.83
N SER A 331 0.53 11.79 -4.09
CA SER A 331 -0.67 11.47 -3.33
C SER A 331 -1.51 10.41 -4.04
N MET A 332 -1.92 9.39 -3.30
CA MET A 332 -2.74 8.29 -3.80
C MET A 332 -3.94 8.08 -2.88
N ASN A 333 -5.11 7.75 -3.44
CA ASN A 333 -6.36 7.55 -2.70
C ASN A 333 -7.17 6.45 -3.39
N PRO A 334 -7.69 5.42 -2.70
CA PRO A 334 -8.45 4.34 -3.34
C PRO A 334 -9.74 4.80 -4.05
N TRP A 335 -10.14 6.06 -3.86
CA TRP A 335 -11.26 6.70 -4.55
C TRP A 335 -10.85 7.53 -5.78
N HIS A 336 -9.56 7.62 -6.12
CA HIS A 336 -9.17 7.93 -7.50
C HIS A 336 -9.47 6.70 -8.35
N GLY A 337 -10.54 6.77 -9.12
CA GLY A 337 -10.98 5.71 -10.02
C GLY A 337 -12.07 6.22 -10.95
N VAL A 338 -12.44 5.39 -11.92
CA VAL A 338 -13.36 5.77 -12.99
C VAL A 338 -14.43 4.71 -13.24
N GLY A 339 -15.60 5.16 -13.71
CA GLY A 339 -16.71 4.29 -14.14
C GLY A 339 -17.23 3.38 -13.03
N ASP A 340 -17.41 2.09 -13.34
CA ASP A 340 -18.01 1.10 -12.44
C ASP A 340 -17.06 0.55 -11.35
N TRP A 341 -16.03 1.29 -10.96
CA TRP A 341 -15.08 0.90 -9.90
C TRP A 341 -15.46 1.57 -8.59
N GLN A 342 -16.08 0.86 -7.65
CA GLN A 342 -16.57 1.47 -6.42
C GLN A 342 -15.95 0.79 -5.19
N PRO A 343 -15.12 1.50 -4.39
CA PRO A 343 -14.68 1.01 -3.08
C PRO A 343 -15.88 0.71 -2.16
N LEU A 344 -15.93 -0.49 -1.57
CA LEU A 344 -17.01 -0.94 -0.67
C LEU A 344 -16.52 -1.04 0.78
N SER A 345 -17.43 -1.10 1.76
CA SER A 345 -17.18 -1.05 3.22
C SER A 345 -17.07 0.35 3.82
N SER A 346 -17.37 0.45 5.12
CA SER A 346 -17.19 1.64 5.95
C SER A 346 -15.73 2.09 6.01
N LEU A 347 -14.78 1.15 5.98
CA LEU A 347 -13.35 1.47 5.94
C LEU A 347 -12.95 2.13 4.63
N ASN A 348 -13.41 1.64 3.47
CA ASN A 348 -13.09 2.32 2.22
C ASN A 348 -13.73 3.71 2.17
N ARG A 349 -14.95 3.90 2.69
CA ARG A 349 -15.56 5.23 2.81
C ARG A 349 -14.72 6.16 3.70
N ALA A 350 -14.21 5.66 4.83
CA ALA A 350 -13.26 6.40 5.67
C ALA A 350 -11.99 6.77 4.90
N ARG A 351 -11.44 5.83 4.10
CA ARG A 351 -10.21 6.07 3.32
C ARG A 351 -10.36 7.19 2.30
N ARG A 352 -11.55 7.41 1.70
CA ARG A 352 -11.83 8.57 0.84
C ARG A 352 -11.44 9.87 1.53
N VAL A 353 -11.93 10.04 2.76
CA VAL A 353 -11.81 11.26 3.56
C VAL A 353 -10.43 11.37 4.20
N VAL A 354 -9.98 10.32 4.88
CA VAL A 354 -8.73 10.31 5.65
C VAL A 354 -7.53 10.52 4.74
N TYR A 355 -7.45 9.82 3.60
CA TYR A 355 -6.31 9.94 2.69
C TYR A 355 -6.25 11.34 2.08
N ASN A 356 -7.41 11.92 1.71
CA ASN A 356 -7.48 13.30 1.23
C ASN A 356 -7.03 14.29 2.30
N ALA A 357 -7.55 14.18 3.52
CA ALA A 357 -7.21 15.09 4.62
C ALA A 357 -5.71 15.06 4.97
N VAL A 358 -5.11 13.86 5.06
CA VAL A 358 -3.67 13.72 5.35
C VAL A 358 -2.82 14.24 4.19
N SER A 359 -3.24 14.01 2.94
CA SER A 359 -2.58 14.60 1.77
C SER A 359 -2.58 16.12 1.85
N GLN A 360 -3.76 16.75 1.99
CA GLN A 360 -3.90 18.21 2.09
C GLN A 360 -3.11 18.77 3.28
N PHE A 361 -3.18 18.13 4.45
CA PHE A 361 -2.44 18.52 5.64
C PHE A 361 -0.92 18.56 5.38
N ARG A 362 -0.38 17.47 4.85
CA ARG A 362 1.05 17.33 4.60
C ARG A 362 1.55 18.28 3.53
N HIS A 363 0.80 18.43 2.43
CA HIS A 363 1.09 19.38 1.37
C HIS A 363 1.04 20.83 1.87
N GLY A 364 0.02 21.19 2.65
CA GLY A 364 -0.10 22.51 3.26
C GLY A 364 1.04 22.82 4.23
N LYS A 365 1.44 21.87 5.07
CA LYS A 365 2.59 22.00 5.98
C LYS A 365 3.92 22.09 5.25
N ASN A 366 4.08 21.34 4.16
CA ASN A 366 5.30 21.35 3.34
C ASN A 366 5.32 22.48 2.31
N GLN A 367 4.24 23.25 2.17
CA GLN A 367 4.08 24.33 1.18
C GLN A 367 4.26 23.84 -0.28
N VAL A 368 3.80 22.62 -0.57
CA VAL A 368 3.86 22.01 -1.91
C VAL A 368 2.44 21.79 -2.44
N ALA A 369 2.18 22.16 -3.69
CA ALA A 369 0.86 21.93 -4.30
C ALA A 369 0.52 20.43 -4.41
N VAL A 370 -0.75 20.09 -4.23
CA VAL A 370 -1.26 18.74 -4.55
C VAL A 370 -1.44 18.66 -6.06
N THR A 371 -0.72 17.76 -6.71
CA THR A 371 -0.79 17.55 -8.17
C THR A 371 -0.91 16.06 -8.48
N GLN A 372 -1.71 15.73 -9.50
CA GLN A 372 -1.75 14.37 -10.05
C GLN A 372 -0.79 14.28 -11.24
N PRO A 373 0.03 13.22 -11.34
CA PRO A 373 0.86 13.00 -12.50
C PRO A 373 0.02 12.53 -13.70
N ASP A 374 0.44 12.94 -14.90
CA ASP A 374 -0.11 12.51 -16.19
C ASP A 374 0.91 11.73 -17.03
N SER A 375 2.14 11.61 -16.55
CA SER A 375 3.29 11.06 -17.27
C SER A 375 4.35 10.52 -16.32
N TRP A 376 5.42 9.96 -16.87
CA TRP A 376 6.60 9.52 -16.12
C TRP A 376 7.62 10.64 -15.85
N CYS A 377 7.22 11.90 -16.09
CA CYS A 377 8.02 13.08 -15.82
C CYS A 377 8.17 13.30 -14.31
N VAL A 378 9.42 13.45 -13.89
CA VAL A 378 9.81 13.93 -12.56
C VAL A 378 10.33 15.35 -12.73
N PRO A 379 9.59 16.36 -12.26
CA PRO A 379 10.02 17.75 -12.34
C PRO A 379 11.36 17.96 -11.63
N GLY A 380 12.26 18.74 -12.25
CA GLY A 380 13.56 19.07 -11.67
C GLY A 380 14.64 17.99 -11.80
N ALA A 381 14.33 16.85 -12.43
CA ALA A 381 15.37 15.88 -12.81
C ALA A 381 16.32 16.46 -13.86
N GLU A 382 17.57 15.97 -13.88
CA GLU A 382 18.59 16.41 -14.85
C GLU A 382 18.22 16.05 -16.30
N GLU A 383 17.62 14.88 -16.49
CA GLU A 383 17.10 14.44 -17.79
C GLU A 383 15.82 15.19 -18.15
N PRO A 384 15.65 15.64 -19.41
CA PRO A 384 14.44 16.31 -19.84
C PRO A 384 13.23 15.35 -19.76
N CYS A 385 12.05 15.91 -19.47
CA CYS A 385 10.84 15.11 -19.42
C CYS A 385 10.52 14.49 -20.79
N SER A 386 10.38 13.18 -20.77
CA SER A 386 10.04 12.36 -21.93
C SER A 386 9.42 11.04 -21.43
N ASP A 387 8.86 10.28 -22.37
CA ASP A 387 8.36 8.92 -22.10
C ASP A 387 9.45 7.91 -21.73
N GLN A 388 10.71 8.35 -21.73
CA GLN A 388 11.89 7.53 -21.44
C GLN A 388 12.69 8.06 -20.25
N GLN A 389 12.27 9.15 -19.61
CA GLN A 389 13.03 9.78 -18.51
C GLN A 389 13.26 8.77 -17.37
N GLY A 390 14.51 8.62 -16.96
CA GLY A 390 14.95 7.70 -15.91
C GLY A 390 14.93 6.23 -16.30
N LEU A 391 14.51 5.86 -17.52
CA LEU A 391 14.55 4.47 -17.99
C LEU A 391 15.95 4.08 -18.46
N ILE A 392 16.37 2.87 -18.12
CA ILE A 392 17.60 2.28 -18.64
C ILE A 392 17.26 1.54 -19.93
N ILE A 393 17.45 2.22 -21.06
CA ILE A 393 17.15 1.66 -22.38
C ILE A 393 18.42 1.08 -22.99
N HIS A 394 18.55 -0.25 -22.92
CA HIS A 394 19.56 -0.96 -23.68
C HIS A 394 19.11 -1.10 -25.13
N LYS A 395 19.63 -0.26 -26.03
CA LYS A 395 19.45 -0.48 -27.46
C LYS A 395 20.22 -1.75 -27.86
N PRO A 396 19.60 -2.70 -28.56
CA PRO A 396 20.34 -3.85 -29.07
C PRO A 396 21.46 -3.35 -29.97
N LYS A 397 22.67 -3.90 -29.78
CA LYS A 397 23.77 -3.65 -30.73
C LYS A 397 23.43 -4.42 -32.01
N TRP A 398 23.31 -3.68 -33.10
CA TRP A 398 23.12 -4.26 -34.43
C TRP A 398 24.47 -4.52 -35.11
N PRO A 399 24.59 -5.60 -35.90
CA PRO A 399 23.60 -6.67 -36.09
C PRO A 399 23.40 -7.49 -34.81
N LEU A 400 22.16 -7.92 -34.54
CA LEU A 400 21.92 -8.90 -33.48
C LEU A 400 22.75 -10.15 -33.78
N PRO A 401 23.37 -10.78 -32.76
CA PRO A 401 24.13 -11.99 -32.98
C PRO A 401 23.21 -13.09 -33.53
N ARG A 402 23.68 -13.82 -34.55
CA ARG A 402 22.93 -14.93 -35.16
C ARG A 402 22.99 -16.14 -34.24
N CYS A 403 22.06 -16.20 -33.29
CA CYS A 403 21.89 -17.36 -32.43
C CYS A 403 21.02 -18.41 -33.12
N PHE A 404 21.54 -19.63 -33.30
CA PHE A 404 20.75 -20.78 -33.72
C PHE A 404 20.69 -21.82 -32.59
N ASP A 405 19.53 -22.47 -32.44
CA ASP A 405 19.38 -23.64 -31.59
C ASP A 405 20.28 -24.79 -32.11
N HIS A 406 20.78 -25.62 -31.21
CA HIS A 406 21.59 -26.81 -31.52
C HIS A 406 20.86 -27.82 -32.43
N LEU A 407 19.53 -27.77 -32.48
CA LEU A 407 18.70 -28.60 -33.35
C LEU A 407 18.48 -27.99 -34.76
N ALA A 408 18.87 -26.74 -34.98
CA ALA A 408 18.70 -26.10 -36.27
C ALA A 408 19.67 -26.73 -37.29
N GLN A 409 19.13 -27.24 -38.41
CA GLN A 409 19.91 -27.75 -39.53
C GLN A 409 19.46 -27.07 -40.82
N PRO A 410 20.38 -26.52 -41.63
CA PRO A 410 20.05 -25.98 -42.94
C PRO A 410 19.54 -27.06 -43.88
N VAL A 411 18.56 -26.70 -44.71
CA VAL A 411 17.99 -27.58 -45.74
C VAL A 411 19.04 -27.99 -46.79
N ASP A 412 20.07 -27.17 -46.98
CA ASP A 412 21.18 -27.41 -47.91
C ASP A 412 22.36 -28.20 -47.31
N GLY A 413 22.27 -28.57 -46.02
CA GLY A 413 23.32 -29.30 -45.31
C GLY A 413 24.56 -28.47 -44.95
N SER A 414 24.51 -27.13 -45.09
CA SER A 414 25.59 -26.25 -44.63
C SER A 414 25.71 -26.22 -43.10
N THR A 415 26.86 -25.79 -42.59
CA THR A 415 27.08 -25.59 -41.15
C THR A 415 26.51 -24.25 -40.71
N LEU A 416 25.59 -24.25 -39.73
CA LEU A 416 25.14 -23.03 -39.06
C LEU A 416 26.17 -22.59 -38.02
N GLU A 417 26.81 -21.44 -38.24
CA GLU A 417 27.60 -20.78 -37.21
C GLU A 417 26.68 -19.98 -36.29
N SER A 418 26.48 -20.49 -35.07
CA SER A 418 25.77 -19.78 -34.01
C SER A 418 26.75 -18.87 -33.26
N GLU A 419 26.47 -17.57 -33.25
CA GLU A 419 27.30 -16.56 -32.60
C GLU A 419 27.11 -16.51 -31.07
N CYS A 420 26.23 -17.35 -30.52
CA CYS A 420 25.77 -17.28 -29.12
C CYS A 420 26.22 -18.45 -28.24
N GLY A 421 27.12 -19.31 -28.73
CA GLY A 421 27.62 -20.48 -28.00
C GLY A 421 26.55 -21.55 -27.73
N SER A 422 26.90 -22.60 -26.99
CA SER A 422 25.98 -23.70 -26.62
C SER A 422 24.96 -23.33 -25.53
N GLU A 423 25.02 -22.10 -25.01
CA GLU A 423 24.06 -21.55 -24.04
C GLU A 423 23.08 -20.54 -24.68
N GLY A 424 22.78 -20.75 -25.96
CA GLY A 424 21.75 -19.99 -26.66
C GLY A 424 20.37 -20.13 -26.02
N TYR A 425 19.50 -19.14 -26.27
CA TYR A 425 18.11 -19.05 -25.83
C TYR A 425 17.42 -20.44 -25.83
N GLY A 426 17.15 -20.99 -24.64
CA GLY A 426 16.43 -22.26 -24.46
C GLY A 426 17.20 -23.40 -23.76
N ALA A 427 18.52 -23.27 -23.53
CA ALA A 427 19.34 -24.37 -23.01
C ALA A 427 19.12 -24.80 -21.53
N GLN A 428 18.18 -24.18 -20.79
CA GLN A 428 17.86 -24.55 -19.40
C GLN A 428 16.45 -25.08 -19.16
N GLY A 429 15.78 -25.59 -20.20
CA GLY A 429 14.46 -26.19 -20.05
C GLY A 429 14.35 -27.56 -20.70
N ASP A 430 15.11 -28.56 -20.25
CA ASP A 430 14.75 -29.99 -20.41
C ASP A 430 15.78 -30.93 -19.76
N LYS A 431 15.85 -30.93 -18.43
CA LYS A 431 16.44 -32.04 -17.67
C LYS A 431 15.54 -32.44 -16.51
N SER A 432 14.26 -32.71 -16.78
CA SER A 432 13.42 -33.43 -15.80
C SER A 432 12.14 -34.04 -16.38
N TYR A 433 12.11 -34.56 -17.61
CA TYR A 433 11.00 -35.41 -18.06
C TYR A 433 11.46 -36.39 -19.14
N ALA A 434 11.97 -37.54 -18.71
CA ALA A 434 11.85 -38.84 -19.42
C ALA A 434 12.81 -39.86 -18.78
N GLU A 435 12.30 -40.66 -17.83
CA GLU A 435 12.64 -42.10 -17.73
C GLU A 435 11.73 -42.76 -16.69
N SER A 436 10.48 -42.96 -17.06
CA SER A 436 9.65 -44.03 -16.53
C SER A 436 8.64 -44.40 -17.60
N ASP A 437 9.03 -45.34 -18.48
CA ASP A 437 8.17 -46.46 -18.88
C ASP A 437 8.79 -47.27 -20.02
N GLY A 438 8.84 -48.60 -19.80
CA GLY A 438 8.54 -49.58 -20.84
C GLY A 438 9.70 -50.19 -21.61
N LYS A 439 10.33 -51.23 -21.05
CA LYS A 439 10.76 -52.39 -21.85
C LYS A 439 10.46 -53.71 -21.13
N SER A 440 9.43 -54.41 -21.62
CA SER A 440 9.31 -55.86 -21.56
C SER A 440 9.77 -56.47 -22.89
N THR A 441 10.17 -57.75 -22.85
CA THR A 441 10.65 -58.64 -23.93
C THR A 441 12.12 -58.41 -24.32
N GLN A 442 13.04 -59.39 -24.27
CA GLN A 442 12.98 -60.85 -24.17
C GLN A 442 13.71 -61.39 -22.94
#